data_AF-A0A353A043-F1
#
_entry.id   AF-A0A353A043-F1
#
_cell.length_a   1.000
_cell.length_b   1.000
_cell.length_c   1.000
_cell.angle_alpha   90.00
_cell.angle_beta   90.00
_cell.angle_gamma   90.00
#
_symmetry.space_group_name_H-M   'P 1'
#
loop_
_entity.id
_entity.type
_entity.pdbx_description
1 polymer ?
#
loop_
_entity_poly.entity_id
_entity_poly.type
_entity_poly.pdbx_seq_one_letter_code
_entity_poly.pdbx_strand_id
1 'polypeptide(L)' 'KDGRVTRCRFHGGCDGNTKGLSQLVVGMKTEDVISRLGGVRCGMKSTSCPDQLCKALQRVEGSKDEE' A
#
# COMPACT_ATOMS: atom_id res chain seq x y z
N LYS A 1 -4.42 9.58 -9.24
CA LYS A 1 -4.92 9.90 -10.61
C LYS A 1 -5.22 8.57 -11.27
N ASP A 2 -6.43 8.40 -11.85
CA ASP A 2 -6.83 7.21 -12.60
C ASP A 2 -6.65 5.87 -11.84
N GLY A 3 -6.94 5.87 -10.53
CA GLY A 3 -6.77 4.67 -9.68
C GLY A 3 -5.33 4.18 -9.55
N ARG A 4 -4.32 5.03 -9.82
CA ARG A 4 -2.90 4.69 -9.68
C ARG A 4 -2.25 5.40 -8.50
N VAL A 5 -1.28 4.71 -7.91
CA VAL A 5 -0.41 5.25 -6.86
C VAL A 5 0.52 6.29 -7.47
N THR A 6 0.37 7.56 -7.10
CA THR A 6 1.24 8.65 -7.57
C THR A 6 2.40 8.92 -6.62
N ARG A 7 2.23 8.59 -5.33
CA ARG A 7 3.23 8.74 -4.28
C ARG A 7 2.96 7.75 -3.16
N CYS A 8 4.01 7.16 -2.62
CA CYS A 8 3.96 6.31 -1.44
C CYS A 8 5.06 6.77 -0.46
N ARG A 9 4.71 6.94 0.82
CA ARG A 9 5.66 7.27 1.88
C ARG A 9 5.28 6.50 3.14
N PHE A 10 6.26 5.84 3.74
CA PHE A 10 6.11 5.22 5.05
C PHE A 10 6.68 6.14 6.13
N HIS A 11 6.05 6.14 7.30
CA HIS A 11 6.53 6.79 8.50
C HIS A 11 7.03 5.72 9.48
N GLY A 12 8.33 5.43 9.42
CA GLY A 12 8.96 4.34 10.18
C GLY A 12 8.96 2.99 9.45
N GLY A 13 9.55 1.99 10.10
CA GLY A 13 9.82 0.67 9.51
C GLY A 13 11.27 0.49 9.08
N CYS A 14 11.57 -0.62 8.41
CA CYS A 14 12.90 -0.85 7.84
C CYS A 14 13.13 0.14 6.68
N ASP A 15 14.11 1.04 6.84
CA ASP A 15 14.35 2.16 5.92
C ASP A 15 14.55 1.70 4.46
N GLY A 16 15.44 0.74 4.22
CA GLY A 16 15.70 0.24 2.87
C GLY A 16 14.47 -0.44 2.23
N ASN A 17 13.82 -1.33 2.99
CA ASN A 17 12.67 -2.07 2.48
C ASN A 17 11.46 -1.16 2.22
N THR A 18 11.18 -0.20 3.09
CA THR A 18 10.06 0.72 2.92
C THR A 18 10.29 1.69 1.76
N LYS A 19 11.52 2.18 1.56
CA LYS A 19 11.89 2.98 0.37
C LYS A 19 11.74 2.18 -0.93
N GLY A 20 12.28 0.95 -0.96
CA GLY A 20 12.17 0.07 -2.13
C GLY A 20 10.71 -0.25 -2.47
N LEU A 21 9.93 -0.63 -1.46
CA LEU A 21 8.49 -0.88 -1.63
C LEU A 21 7.76 0.35 -2.16
N SER A 22 8.01 1.55 -1.60
CA SER A 22 7.43 2.80 -2.10
C SER A 22 7.77 3.07 -3.56
N GLN A 23 8.99 2.78 -4.01
CA GLN A 23 9.38 2.96 -5.41
C GLN A 23 8.69 1.95 -6.33
N LEU A 24 8.56 0.69 -5.90
CA LEU A 24 7.96 -0.38 -6.72
C LEU A 24 6.46 -0.14 -6.98
N VAL A 25 5.73 0.39 -6.01
CA VAL A 25 4.27 0.54 -6.12
C VAL A 25 3.85 1.82 -6.85
N VAL A 26 4.72 2.83 -6.96
CA VAL A 26 4.41 4.07 -7.68
C VAL A 26 4.20 3.77 -9.16
N GLY A 27 3.10 4.27 -9.70
CA GLY A 27 2.64 4.02 -11.07
C GLY A 27 1.75 2.78 -11.22
N MET A 28 1.67 1.89 -10.22
CA MET A 28 0.77 0.73 -10.26
C MET A 28 -0.69 1.15 -9.97
N LYS A 29 -1.65 0.36 -10.48
CA LYS A 29 -3.06 0.49 -10.08
C LYS A 29 -3.21 0.08 -8.61
N THR A 30 -4.05 0.78 -7.86
CA THR A 30 -4.29 0.50 -6.44
C THR A 30 -4.81 -0.91 -6.22
N GLU A 31 -5.73 -1.38 -7.08
CA GLU A 31 -6.26 -2.75 -7.09
C GLU A 31 -5.17 -3.82 -7.24
N ASP A 32 -4.23 -3.63 -8.17
CA ASP A 32 -3.12 -4.56 -8.39
C ASP A 32 -2.22 -4.65 -7.15
N VAL A 33 -1.95 -3.50 -6.50
CA VAL A 33 -1.15 -3.44 -5.28
C VAL A 33 -1.87 -4.17 -4.14
N ILE A 34 -3.17 -3.92 -3.96
CA ILE A 34 -3.99 -4.58 -2.93
C ILE A 34 -4.03 -6.10 -3.15
N SER A 35 -4.26 -6.54 -4.39
CA SER A 35 -4.32 -7.97 -4.73
C SER A 35 -2.98 -8.68 -4.49
N ARG A 36 -1.84 -8.04 -4.81
CA ARG A 36 -0.52 -8.65 -4.69
C ARG A 36 0.03 -8.68 -3.26
N LEU A 37 -0.29 -7.65 -2.47
CA LEU A 37 0.39 -7.38 -1.20
C LEU A 37 -0.52 -7.47 0.03
N GLY A 38 -1.84 -7.51 -0.17
CA GLY A 38 -2.82 -7.56 0.91
C GLY A 38 -2.70 -8.85 1.72
N GLY A 39 -2.76 -8.73 3.05
CA GLY A 39 -2.70 -9.88 3.96
C GLY A 39 -1.31 -10.45 4.20
N VAL A 40 -0.25 -9.96 3.55
CA VAL A 40 1.13 -10.37 3.84
C VAL A 40 1.44 -10.05 5.31
N ARG A 41 1.88 -11.04 6.09
CA ARG A 41 2.19 -10.88 7.52
C ARG A 41 3.69 -10.79 7.76
N CYS A 42 4.09 -10.08 8.81
CA CYS A 42 5.47 -10.00 9.25
C CYS A 42 5.69 -10.93 10.44
N GLY A 43 6.19 -12.15 10.18
CA GLY A 43 6.32 -13.18 11.21
C GLY A 43 4.96 -13.50 11.85
N MET A 44 4.88 -13.45 13.18
CA MET A 44 3.64 -13.68 13.93
C MET A 44 2.72 -12.46 14.05
N LYS A 45 3.10 -11.31 13.46
CA LYS A 45 2.28 -10.08 13.53
C LYS A 45 1.02 -10.21 12.67
N SER A 46 -0.04 -9.53 13.08
CA SER A 46 -1.31 -9.46 12.34
C SER A 46 -1.26 -8.62 11.06
N THR A 47 -0.13 -7.97 10.77
CA THR A 47 0.06 -7.09 9.61
C THR A 47 1.55 -6.95 9.25
N SER A 48 1.83 -6.26 8.14
CA SER A 48 3.17 -5.93 7.65
C SER A 48 3.16 -4.58 6.92
N CYS A 49 4.33 -4.05 6.55
CA CYS A 49 4.40 -2.81 5.75
C CYS A 49 3.63 -2.92 4.41
N PRO A 50 3.76 -3.99 3.60
CA PRO A 50 2.93 -4.16 2.41
C PRO A 50 1.43 -4.23 2.73
N ASP A 51 1.04 -4.97 3.77
CA ASP A 51 -0.38 -5.07 4.16
C ASP A 51 -0.96 -3.75 4.70
N GLN A 52 -0.18 -2.97 5.45
CA GLN A 52 -0.55 -1.63 5.91
C GLN A 52 -0.75 -0.66 4.74
N LEU A 53 0.09 -0.76 3.70
CA LEU A 53 -0.10 -0.01 2.46
C LEU A 53 -1.44 -0.38 1.80
N CYS A 54 -1.76 -1.66 1.67
CA CYS A 54 -3.04 -2.10 1.10
C CYS A 54 -4.24 -1.56 1.88
N LYS A 55 -4.20 -1.60 3.22
CA LYS A 55 -5.25 -1.02 4.06
C LYS A 55 -5.40 0.48 3.86
N ALA A 56 -4.30 1.20 3.67
CA ALA A 56 -4.34 2.63 3.36
C ALA A 56 -4.98 2.89 1.98
N LEU A 57 -4.62 2.10 0.96
CA LEU A 57 -5.21 2.22 -0.37
C LEU A 57 -6.71 1.88 -0.37
N GLN A 58 -7.12 0.82 0.33
CA GLN A 58 -8.54 0.43 0.46
C GLN A 58 -9.40 1.55 1.07
N ARG A 59 -8.88 2.30 2.04
CA ARG A 59 -9.59 3.45 2.62
C ARG A 59 -9.82 4.55 1.59
N VAL A 60 -8.85 4.80 0.72
CA VAL A 60 -8.96 5.82 -0.33
C VAL A 60 -9.90 5.38 -1.45
N GLU A 61 -9.87 4.10 -1.82
CA GLU A 61 -10.75 3.54 -2.85
C GLU A 61 -12.21 3.43 -2.39
N GLY A 62 -12.45 3.02 -1.14
CA GLY A 62 -13.80 2.92 -0.56
C GLY A 62 -14.44 4.26 -0.19
N SER A 63 -13.70 5.36 -0.23
CA SER A 63 -14.22 6.72 -0.02
C SER A 63 -14.62 7.42 -1.33
N LYS A 64 -14.69 6.70 -2.46
CA LYS A 64 -15.05 7.28 -3.77
C LYS A 64 -16.55 7.43 -4.04
N ASP A 65 -17.42 7.09 -3.09
CA ASP A 65 -18.88 7.16 -3.24
C ASP A 65 -19.55 8.41 -2.61
N GLU A 66 -18.79 9.41 -2.15
CA GLU A 66 -19.34 10.68 -1.65
C GLU A 66 -18.68 11.89 -2.33
N GLU A 67 -19.14 12.20 -3.56
CA GLU A 67 -19.20 13.57 -4.10
C GLU A 67 -20.40 13.70 -5.06
#